data_AF-A9XNM3-F1
#
_entry.id   AF-A9XNM3-F1
#
_cell.length_a   1.000
_cell.length_b   1.000
_cell.length_c   1.000
_cell.angle_alpha   90.00
_cell.angle_beta   90.00
_cell.angle_gamma   90.00
#
_symmetry.space_group_name_H-M   'P 1'
#
loop_
_entity.id
_entity.type
_entity.pdbx_description
1 polymer ?
#
loop_
_entity_poly.entity_id
_entity_poly.type
_entity_poly.pdbx_seq_one_letter_code
_entity_poly.pdbx_strand_id
1 'polypeptide(L)'
;VADHSKSTYLELQRKKVHRYIIFRIDEKKKEVLVEKTGGPSESYADFTASLPENDCRYAVYDFDFVTSENCQKSKIFFIAWSPAVSRIRAKMLYATSKHQFKRELEGIHYEIQA
;
A
#
# COMPACT_ATOMS: atom_id res chain seq x y z
N VAL A 1 11.09 -5.67 -7.52
CA VAL A 1 10.32 -5.63 -6.24
C VAL A 1 10.98 -6.61 -5.32
N ALA A 2 11.35 -6.21 -4.10
CA ALA A 2 12.04 -7.14 -3.20
C ALA A 2 11.14 -8.31 -2.81
N ASP A 3 11.70 -9.52 -2.68
CA ASP A 3 10.94 -10.73 -2.34
C ASP A 3 10.20 -10.59 -1.00
N HIS A 4 10.81 -9.89 -0.04
CA HIS A 4 10.17 -9.58 1.24
C HIS A 4 8.85 -8.81 1.05
N SER A 5 8.80 -7.83 0.13
CA SER A 5 7.59 -7.04 -0.15
C SER A 5 6.45 -7.89 -0.68
N LYS A 6 6.75 -8.91 -1.51
CA LYS A 6 5.76 -9.86 -2.01
C LYS A 6 5.25 -10.76 -0.89
N SER A 7 6.15 -11.29 -0.07
CA SER A 7 5.80 -12.15 1.06
C SER A 7 4.89 -11.43 2.06
N THR A 8 5.23 -10.20 2.46
CA THR A 8 4.39 -9.40 3.37
C THR A 8 3.00 -9.13 2.79
N TYR A 9 2.91 -8.87 1.48
CA TYR A 9 1.61 -8.72 0.82
C TYR A 9 0.77 -10.01 0.87
N LEU A 10 1.39 -11.17 0.62
CA LEU A 10 0.71 -12.47 0.73
C LEU A 10 0.22 -12.74 2.17
N GLU A 11 0.96 -12.28 3.19
CA GLU A 11 0.53 -12.39 4.57
C GLU A 11 -0.70 -11.52 4.88
N LEU A 12 -0.74 -10.28 4.37
CA LEU A 12 -1.94 -9.44 4.43
C LEU A 12 -3.11 -10.12 3.72
N GLN A 13 -2.92 -10.58 2.48
CA GLN A 13 -3.99 -11.14 1.66
C GLN A 13 -4.57 -12.43 2.24
N ARG A 14 -3.72 -13.37 2.68
CA ARG A 14 -4.11 -14.73 3.06
C ARG A 14 -4.35 -14.87 4.56
N LYS A 15 -3.44 -14.33 5.38
CA LYS A 15 -3.47 -14.52 6.84
C LYS A 15 -4.20 -13.38 7.56
N LYS A 16 -4.47 -12.26 6.88
CA LYS A 16 -5.13 -11.07 7.47
C LYS A 16 -4.40 -10.52 8.70
N VAL A 17 -3.07 -10.71 8.75
CA VAL A 17 -2.22 -10.28 9.88
C VAL A 17 -1.86 -8.79 9.82
N HIS A 18 -2.12 -8.13 8.70
CA HIS A 18 -1.85 -6.72 8.50
C HIS A 18 -3.09 -6.02 7.96
N ARG A 19 -3.42 -4.86 8.54
CA ARG A 19 -4.48 -3.97 8.03
C ARG A 19 -4.00 -3.22 6.79
N TYR A 20 -2.74 -2.79 6.81
CA TYR A 20 -2.13 -2.06 5.72
C TYR A 20 -0.64 -2.36 5.62
N ILE A 21 -0.06 -2.11 4.44
CA ILE A 21 1.37 -2.15 4.19
C ILE A 21 1.73 -0.87 3.44
N ILE A 22 2.76 -0.17 3.90
CA ILE A 22 3.34 0.98 3.22
C ILE A 22 4.65 0.56 2.58
N PHE A 23 4.81 0.89 1.31
CA PHE A 23 5.99 0.62 0.52
C PHE A 23 6.66 1.92 0.08
N ARG A 24 7.99 1.89 0.09
CA ARG A 24 8.83 2.96 -0.46
C ARG A 24 9.72 2.42 -1.58
N ILE A 25 9.99 3.27 -2.56
CA ILE A 25 11.02 3.00 -3.57
C ILE A 25 12.37 3.44 -2.99
N ASP A 26 13.32 2.51 -2.93
CA ASP A 26 14.72 2.83 -2.66
C ASP A 26 15.40 3.23 -3.98
N GLU A 27 15.68 4.52 -4.15
CA GLU A 27 16.30 5.05 -5.37
C GLU A 27 17.71 4.47 -5.64
N LYS A 28 18.45 4.09 -4.59
CA LYS A 28 19.81 3.57 -4.73
C LYS A 28 19.78 2.14 -5.24
N LYS A 29 18.90 1.32 -4.66
CA LYS A 29 18.73 -0.09 -5.05
C LYS A 29 17.81 -0.29 -6.25
N LYS A 30 17.02 0.73 -6.61
CA LYS A 30 15.95 0.68 -7.62
C LYS A 30 14.92 -0.41 -7.30
N GLU A 31 14.58 -0.55 -6.03
CA GLU A 31 13.69 -1.59 -5.54
C GLU A 31 12.56 -1.04 -4.66
N VAL A 32 11.42 -1.71 -4.69
CA VAL A 32 10.29 -1.42 -3.80
C VAL A 32 10.44 -2.25 -2.53
N LEU A 33 10.53 -1.57 -1.39
CA LEU A 33 10.72 -2.15 -0.06
C LEU A 33 9.50 -1.86 0.83
N VAL A 34 9.25 -2.76 1.77
CA VAL A 34 8.32 -2.49 2.88
C VAL A 34 8.94 -1.41 3.76
N GLU A 35 8.18 -0.35 4.02
CA GLU A 35 8.54 0.69 4.97
C GLU A 35 7.87 0.47 6.32
N LYS A 36 6.57 0.14 6.30
CA LYS A 36 5.79 -0.12 7.51
C LYS A 36 4.70 -1.15 7.23
N THR A 37 4.41 -1.99 8.22
CA THR A 37 3.19 -2.81 8.28
C THR A 37 2.31 -2.32 9.42
N GLY A 38 1.01 -2.26 9.16
CA GLY A 38 0.01 -1.93 10.17
C GLY A 38 -0.62 -3.19 10.74
N GLY A 39 -0.67 -3.32 12.07
CA GLY A 39 -1.37 -4.42 12.73
C GLY A 39 -2.88 -4.43 12.46
N PRO A 40 -3.60 -5.53 12.73
CA PRO A 40 -5.04 -5.63 12.50
C PRO A 40 -5.86 -4.69 13.40
N SER A 41 -5.29 -4.24 14.53
CA SER A 41 -5.89 -3.28 15.45
C SER A 41 -5.62 -1.83 15.09
N GLU A 42 -4.74 -1.56 14.12
CA GLU A 42 -4.45 -0.18 13.70
C GLU A 42 -5.60 0.38 12.85
N SER A 43 -5.92 1.65 13.11
CA SER A 43 -7.02 2.35 12.47
C SER A 43 -6.59 3.01 11.15
N TYR A 44 -7.57 3.52 10.41
CA TYR A 44 -7.30 4.35 9.25
C TYR A 44 -6.52 5.62 9.61
N ALA A 45 -6.74 6.19 10.80
CA ALA A 45 -6.00 7.36 11.26
C ALA A 45 -4.50 7.04 11.41
N ASP A 46 -4.17 5.88 12.00
CA ASP A 46 -2.78 5.41 12.15
C ASP A 46 -2.10 5.19 10.80
N PHE A 47 -2.84 4.64 9.83
CA PHE A 47 -2.39 4.53 8.45
C PHE A 47 -2.06 5.91 7.85
N THR A 48 -2.99 6.87 7.92
CA THR A 48 -2.77 8.21 7.35
C THR A 48 -1.63 8.96 8.03
N ALA A 49 -1.48 8.82 9.35
CA ALA A 49 -0.38 9.41 10.12
C ALA A 49 0.99 8.81 9.75
N SER A 50 1.00 7.63 9.12
CA SER A 50 2.22 6.97 8.66
C SER A 50 2.63 7.39 7.24
N LEU A 51 1.81 8.17 6.53
CA LEU A 51 2.11 8.67 5.19
C LEU A 51 2.83 10.03 5.28
N PRO A 52 3.96 10.21 4.59
CA PRO A 52 4.70 11.47 4.63
C PRO A 52 4.03 12.58 3.82
N GLU A 53 4.05 13.81 4.32
CA GLU A 53 3.46 14.97 3.63
C GLU A 53 4.32 15.49 2.44
N ASN A 54 5.60 15.14 2.43
CA ASN A 54 6.59 15.70 1.51
C ASN A 54 7.25 14.66 0.57
N ASP A 55 6.75 13.42 0.58
CA ASP A 55 7.28 12.35 -0.25
C ASP A 55 6.18 11.35 -0.66
N CYS A 56 6.45 10.55 -1.69
CA CYS A 56 5.48 9.63 -2.27
C CYS A 56 5.60 8.23 -1.64
N ARG A 57 4.51 7.47 -1.59
CA ARG A 57 4.47 6.07 -1.13
C ARG A 57 3.50 5.24 -1.96
N TYR A 58 3.68 3.93 -1.97
CA TYR A 58 2.56 3.03 -2.27
C TYR A 58 2.04 2.47 -0.97
N ALA A 59 0.75 2.19 -0.92
CA ALA A 59 0.19 1.43 0.16
C ALA A 59 -0.81 0.40 -0.35
N VAL A 60 -0.94 -0.67 0.42
CA VAL A 60 -2.04 -1.63 0.30
C VAL A 60 -2.83 -1.55 1.59
N TYR A 61 -4.15 -1.44 1.49
CA TYR A 61 -5.05 -1.38 2.63
C TYR A 61 -6.16 -2.44 2.46
N ASP A 62 -6.33 -3.30 3.46
CA ASP A 62 -7.43 -4.27 3.49
C ASP A 62 -8.60 -3.66 4.27
N PHE A 63 -9.62 -3.23 3.53
CA PHE A 63 -10.82 -2.65 4.09
C PHE A 63 -11.84 -3.75 4.33
N ASP A 64 -12.14 -4.03 5.60
CA ASP A 64 -13.20 -4.93 6.00
C ASP A 64 -14.51 -4.17 6.24
N PHE A 65 -15.63 -4.83 5.94
CA PHE A 65 -16.96 -4.29 6.17
C PHE A 65 -17.96 -5.42 6.37
N VAL A 66 -19.01 -5.12 7.12
CA VAL A 66 -20.14 -6.01 7.36
C VAL A 66 -21.24 -5.62 6.37
N THR A 67 -21.76 -6.57 5.60
CA THR A 67 -22.92 -6.32 4.73
C THR A 67 -24.22 -6.26 5.55
N SER A 68 -25.30 -5.77 4.94
CA SER A 68 -26.65 -5.81 5.54
C SER A 68 -27.11 -7.20 5.97
N GLU A 69 -26.56 -8.24 5.36
CA GLU A 69 -26.81 -9.66 5.66
C GLU A 69 -25.89 -10.19 6.79
N ASN A 70 -25.23 -9.30 7.54
CA ASN A 70 -24.29 -9.64 8.61
C ASN A 70 -23.13 -10.55 8.16
N CYS A 71 -22.73 -10.44 6.87
CA CYS A 71 -21.59 -11.17 6.33
C CYS A 71 -20.34 -10.29 6.30
N GLN A 72 -19.26 -10.75 6.92
CA GLN A 72 -17.96 -10.07 6.85
C GLN A 72 -17.37 -10.23 5.46
N LYS A 73 -17.05 -9.12 4.81
CA LYS A 73 -16.32 -9.08 3.54
C LYS A 73 -15.11 -8.15 3.68
N SER A 74 -14.14 -8.32 2.79
CA SER A 74 -13.03 -7.38 2.70
C SER A 74 -12.65 -7.08 1.26
N LYS A 75 -12.08 -5.90 1.03
CA LYS A 75 -11.59 -5.44 -0.26
C LYS A 75 -10.21 -4.84 -0.09
N ILE A 76 -9.31 -5.25 -0.98
CA ILE A 76 -7.93 -4.79 -1.01
C ILE A 76 -7.82 -3.56 -1.91
N PHE A 77 -7.40 -2.45 -1.32
CA PHE A 77 -7.14 -1.19 -2.01
C PHE A 77 -5.65 -1.02 -2.22
N PHE A 78 -5.26 -0.68 -3.44
CA PHE A 78 -3.93 -0.16 -3.75
C PHE A 78 -3.99 1.36 -3.81
N ILE A 79 -3.12 2.02 -3.06
CA ILE A 79 -3.09 3.47 -2.90
C ILE A 79 -1.73 3.96 -3.41
N ALA A 80 -1.75 4.82 -4.43
CA ALA A 80 -0.58 5.58 -4.86
C ALA A 80 -0.63 6.96 -4.21
N TRP A 81 0.14 7.12 -3.13
CA TRP A 81 0.25 8.37 -2.38
C TRP A 81 1.31 9.28 -2.99
N SER A 82 0.91 10.47 -3.41
CA SER A 82 1.75 11.44 -4.12
C SER A 82 1.37 12.89 -3.75
N PRO A 83 1.76 13.35 -2.54
CA PRO A 83 1.47 14.72 -2.08
C PRO A 83 1.89 15.80 -3.07
N ALA A 84 1.14 16.90 -3.11
CA ALA A 84 1.45 18.05 -3.95
C ALA A 84 2.85 18.64 -3.68
N VAL A 85 3.33 18.58 -2.44
CA VAL A 85 4.63 19.13 -2.01
C VAL A 85 5.82 18.22 -2.37
N SER A 86 5.57 16.97 -2.74
CA SER A 86 6.62 16.01 -3.09
C SER A 86 7.48 16.47 -4.26
N ARG A 87 8.77 16.11 -4.23
CA ARG A 87 9.73 16.44 -5.30
C ARG A 87 9.24 15.90 -6.65
N ILE A 88 9.36 16.70 -7.71
CA ILE A 88 8.92 16.32 -9.06
C ILE A 88 9.54 14.99 -9.51
N ARG A 89 10.85 14.80 -9.24
CA ARG A 89 11.55 13.55 -9.54
C ARG A 89 10.95 12.34 -8.83
N ALA A 90 10.58 12.49 -7.55
CA ALA A 90 9.94 11.42 -6.79
C ALA A 90 8.56 11.09 -7.38
N LYS A 91 7.74 12.10 -7.67
CA LYS A 91 6.43 11.90 -8.32
C LYS A 91 6.54 11.15 -9.64
N MET A 92 7.49 11.53 -10.50
CA MET A 92 7.74 10.82 -11.75
C MET A 92 8.16 9.37 -11.52
N LEU A 93 9.06 9.12 -10.56
CA LEU A 93 9.54 7.77 -10.24
C LEU A 93 8.39 6.85 -9.78
N TYR A 94 7.53 7.34 -8.89
CA TYR A 94 6.37 6.59 -8.43
C TYR A 94 5.31 6.45 -9.54
N ALA A 95 5.01 7.50 -10.30
CA ALA A 95 4.05 7.38 -11.40
C ALA A 95 4.47 6.33 -12.44
N THR A 96 5.76 6.33 -12.83
CA THR A 96 6.30 5.41 -13.84
C THR A 96 6.46 3.98 -13.34
N SER A 97 6.81 3.78 -12.06
CA SER A 97 7.02 2.44 -11.48
C SER A 97 5.72 1.75 -11.05
N LYS A 98 4.61 2.50 -10.94
CA LYS A 98 3.32 2.03 -10.40
C LYS A 98 2.79 0.80 -11.13
N HIS A 99 2.77 0.83 -12.46
CA HIS A 99 2.19 -0.25 -13.25
C HIS A 99 2.92 -1.57 -13.04
N GLN A 100 4.26 -1.52 -13.05
CA GLN A 100 5.09 -2.70 -12.81
C GLN A 100 4.89 -3.25 -11.39
N PHE A 101 4.89 -2.37 -10.38
CA PHE A 101 4.71 -2.82 -8.99
C PHE A 101 3.34 -3.44 -8.76
N LYS A 102 2.27 -2.82 -9.28
CA LYS A 102 0.90 -3.32 -9.13
C LYS A 102 0.71 -4.72 -9.72
N ARG A 103 1.36 -5.04 -10.84
CA ARG A 103 1.28 -6.37 -11.46
C ARG A 103 1.82 -7.50 -10.57
N GLU A 104 2.73 -7.18 -9.66
CA GLU A 104 3.28 -8.15 -8.70
C GLU A 104 2.33 -8.40 -7.51
N LEU A 105 1.27 -7.59 -7.38
CA LEU A 105 0.29 -7.64 -6.30
C LEU A 105 -1.06 -8.13 -6.85
N GLU A 106 -1.20 -9.44 -7.01
CA GLU A 106 -2.44 -10.04 -7.49
C GLU A 106 -3.58 -9.92 -6.46
N GLY A 107 -4.83 -9.72 -6.92
CA GLY A 107 -6.00 -9.63 -6.04
C GLY A 107 -6.30 -8.24 -5.47
N ILE A 108 -5.71 -7.19 -6.03
CA ILE A 108 -6.15 -5.80 -5.81
C ILE A 108 -7.55 -5.63 -6.39
N HIS A 109 -8.46 -5.08 -5.58
CA HIS A 109 -9.85 -4.85 -5.99
C HIS A 109 -10.05 -3.43 -6.53
N TYR A 110 -9.40 -2.45 -5.89
CA TYR A 110 -9.55 -1.04 -6.23
C TYR A 110 -8.19 -0.35 -6.22
N GLU A 111 -8.04 0.63 -7.10
CA GLU A 111 -6.88 1.50 -7.18
C GLU A 111 -7.30 2.94 -6.86
N ILE A 112 -6.56 3.59 -5.98
CA ILE A 112 -6.74 4.98 -5.58
C ILE A 112 -5.43 5.73 -5.82
N GLN A 113 -5.53 6.94 -6.36
CA GLN A 113 -4.43 7.91 -6.37
C GLN A 113 -4.80 9.03 -5.41
N ALA A 114 -3.92 9.32 -4.45
CA ALA A 114 -4.15 10.27 -3.36
C ALA A 114 -2.95 11.19 -3.18
#